data_AF-A0A1G7WNU7-F1
#
_entry.id   AF-A0A1G7WNU7-F1
#
_cell.length_a   1.000
_cell.length_b   1.000
_cell.length_c   1.000
_cell.angle_alpha   90.00
_cell.angle_beta   90.00
_cell.angle_gamma   90.00
#
_symmetry.space_group_name_H-M   'P 1'
#
loop_
_entity.id
_entity.type
_entity.pdbx_description
1 polymer ?
#
loop_
_entity_poly.entity_id
_entity_poly.type
_entity_poly.pdbx_seq_one_letter_code
_entity_poly.pdbx_strand_id
1 'polypeptide(L)'
;MVQVKNEMFNRMMEELKQQKELVIYKTFVLQYINNAIENLNIQGTALELLKGSMISIHTAKTREEVDFYTLHAEDFIRNIENNKQ
;
A
#
# COMPACT_ATOMS: atom_id res chain seq x y z
N MET A 1 9.79 0.47 -39.44
CA MET A 1 9.40 1.75 -38.80
C MET A 1 8.04 1.67 -38.12
N VAL A 2 7.00 1.09 -38.74
CA VAL A 2 5.68 0.89 -38.11
C VAL A 2 5.71 -0.15 -36.98
N GLN A 3 6.41 -1.28 -37.17
CA GLN A 3 6.53 -2.32 -36.13
C GLN A 3 7.18 -1.82 -34.83
N VAL A 4 8.28 -1.07 -34.93
CA VAL A 4 8.97 -0.47 -33.77
C VAL A 4 8.06 0.49 -32.98
N LYS A 5 7.21 1.26 -33.68
CA LYS A 5 6.23 2.15 -33.02
C LYS A 5 5.14 1.36 -32.29
N ASN A 6 4.69 0.25 -32.85
CA ASN A 6 3.70 -0.62 -32.22
C ASN A 6 4.25 -1.34 -30.98
N GLU A 7 5.50 -1.81 -31.04
CA GLU A 7 6.18 -2.42 -29.88
C GLU A 7 6.36 -1.43 -28.73
N MET A 8 6.78 -0.19 -29.04
CA MET A 8 6.90 0.87 -28.04
C MET A 8 5.54 1.20 -27.40
N PHE A 9 4.48 1.32 -28.20
CA PHE A 9 3.13 1.57 -27.70
C PHE A 9 2.62 0.44 -26.78
N ASN A 10 2.79 -0.82 -27.19
CA ASN A 10 2.39 -1.99 -26.40
C ASN A 10 3.12 -2.03 -25.05
N ARG A 11 4.43 -1.73 -25.05
CA ARG A 11 5.22 -1.66 -23.82
C ARG A 11 4.72 -0.56 -22.89
N MET A 12 4.45 0.64 -23.41
CA MET A 12 3.90 1.74 -22.60
C MET A 12 2.53 1.39 -22.01
N MET A 13 1.68 0.71 -22.78
CA MET A 13 0.36 0.26 -22.30
C MET A 13 0.48 -0.76 -21.17
N GLU A 14 1.43 -1.69 -21.25
CA GLU A 14 1.68 -2.67 -20.19
C GLU A 14 2.24 -1.99 -18.93
N GLU A 15 3.18 -1.05 -19.07
CA GLU A 15 3.71 -0.27 -17.95
C GLU A 15 2.60 0.54 -17.24
N LEU A 16 1.70 1.18 -18.01
CA LEU A 16 0.56 1.91 -17.45
C LEU A 16 -0.43 0.98 -16.73
N LYS A 17 -0.67 -0.22 -17.27
CA LYS A 17 -1.53 -1.21 -16.63
C LYS A 17 -0.96 -1.65 -15.28
N GLN A 18 0.33 -1.97 -15.22
CA GLN A 18 1.00 -2.34 -13.98
C GLN A 18 0.98 -1.21 -12.95
N GLN A 19 1.20 0.04 -13.37
CA GLN A 19 1.09 1.21 -12.48
C GLN A 19 -0.32 1.38 -11.93
N LYS A 20 -1.35 1.21 -12.78
CA LYS A 20 -2.75 1.28 -12.34
C LYS A 20 -3.07 0.19 -11.32
N GLU A 21 -2.64 -1.04 -11.57
CA GLU A 21 -2.83 -2.17 -10.64
C GLU A 21 -2.15 -1.90 -9.29
N LEU A 22 -0.93 -1.34 -9.30
CA LEU A 22 -0.23 -0.95 -8.08
C LEU A 22 -0.96 0.16 -7.31
N VAL A 23 -1.48 1.19 -7.99
CA VAL A 23 -2.24 2.28 -7.35
C VAL A 23 -3.53 1.76 -6.71
N ILE A 24 -4.25 0.88 -7.39
CA ILE A 24 -5.46 0.24 -6.84
C ILE A 24 -5.09 -0.58 -5.61
N TYR A 25 -4.01 -1.36 -5.68
CA TYR A 25 -3.57 -2.17 -4.56
C TYR A 25 -3.18 -1.34 -3.33
N LYS A 26 -2.38 -0.28 -3.51
CA LYS A 26 -2.05 0.67 -2.44
C LYS A 26 -3.31 1.26 -1.81
N THR A 27 -4.28 1.67 -2.63
CA THR A 27 -5.54 2.25 -2.15
C THR A 27 -6.28 1.27 -1.24
N PHE A 28 -6.38 0.01 -1.66
CA PHE A 28 -7.02 -1.04 -0.87
C PHE A 28 -6.33 -1.23 0.49
N VAL A 29 -5.01 -1.37 0.51
CA VAL A 29 -4.24 -1.54 1.75
C VAL A 29 -4.40 -0.33 2.68
N LEU A 30 -4.29 0.89 2.15
CA LEU A 30 -4.43 2.12 2.94
C LEU A 30 -5.82 2.23 3.56
N GLN A 31 -6.86 1.81 2.84
CA GLN A 31 -8.21 1.76 3.36
C GLN A 31 -8.36 0.73 4.49
N TYR A 32 -7.75 -0.46 4.34
CA TYR A 32 -7.68 -1.45 5.41
C TYR A 32 -7.05 -0.89 6.70
N ILE A 33 -5.90 -0.22 6.58
CA ILE A 33 -5.21 0.38 7.75
C ILE A 33 -6.05 1.49 8.37
N ASN A 34 -6.66 2.36 7.56
CA ASN A 34 -7.56 3.42 8.06
C ASN A 34 -8.74 2.84 8.85
N ASN A 35 -9.37 1.79 8.33
CA ASN A 35 -10.47 1.11 9.03
C ASN A 35 -10.02 0.55 10.38
N ALA A 36 -8.81 -0.02 10.47
CA ALA A 36 -8.25 -0.50 11.74
C ALA A 36 -7.99 0.66 12.73
N ILE A 37 -7.46 1.79 12.25
CA ILE A 37 -7.26 3.00 13.07
C ILE A 37 -8.59 3.46 13.69
N GLU A 38 -9.65 3.53 12.89
CA GLU A 38 -10.98 3.95 13.33
C GLU A 38 -11.59 2.94 14.32
N ASN A 39 -11.63 1.66 13.95
CA ASN A 39 -12.26 0.61 14.77
C ASN A 39 -11.56 0.41 16.11
N LEU A 40 -10.24 0.58 16.14
CA LEU A 40 -9.44 0.43 17.36
C LEU A 40 -9.19 1.76 18.05
N ASN A 41 -9.77 2.87 17.58
CA ASN A 41 -9.55 4.21 18.13
C ASN A 41 -8.06 4.47 18.41
N ILE A 42 -7.20 4.20 17.43
CA ILE A 42 -5.74 4.30 17.57
C ILE A 42 -5.35 5.77 17.61
N GLN A 43 -4.63 6.17 18.65
CA GLN A 43 -4.25 7.57 18.90
C GLN A 43 -2.79 7.70 19.37
N GLY A 44 -2.30 8.93 19.46
CA GLY A 44 -0.95 9.25 19.95
C GLY A 44 0.16 8.58 19.15
N THR A 45 1.19 8.10 19.83
CA THR A 45 2.37 7.47 19.20
C THR A 45 2.02 6.28 18.32
N ALA A 46 1.01 5.48 18.69
CA ALA A 46 0.58 4.35 17.88
C ALA A 46 0.00 4.79 16.52
N LEU A 47 -0.73 5.90 16.50
CA LEU A 47 -1.24 6.50 15.26
C LEU A 47 -0.10 7.04 14.40
N GLU A 48 0.90 7.68 15.01
CA GLU A 48 2.08 8.20 14.29
C GLU A 48 2.88 7.08 13.61
N LEU A 49 3.08 5.95 14.30
CA LEU A 49 3.77 4.78 13.74
C LEU A 49 3.00 4.17 12.55
N LEU A 50 1.67 4.05 12.65
CA LEU A 50 0.85 3.58 11.54
C LEU A 50 0.86 4.54 10.35
N LYS A 51 0.80 5.86 10.60
CA LYS A 51 0.93 6.86 9.54
C LYS A 51 2.27 6.76 8.82
N GLY A 52 3.36 6.45 9.54
CA GLY A 52 4.66 6.15 8.92
C GLY A 52 4.57 5.00 7.92
N SER A 53 3.95 3.88 8.31
CA SER A 53 3.75 2.72 7.44
C SER A 53 2.87 3.05 6.23
N MET A 54 1.80 3.83 6.42
CA MET A 54 0.94 4.31 5.34
C MET A 54 1.67 5.20 4.33
N ILE A 55 2.55 6.10 4.79
CA ILE A 55 3.38 6.93 3.90
C ILE A 55 4.33 6.05 3.08
N SER A 56 4.94 5.04 3.70
CA SER A 56 5.78 4.08 2.99
C SER A 56 5.01 3.30 1.93
N ILE A 57 3.79 2.83 2.24
CA ILE A 57 2.89 2.18 1.26
C ILE A 57 2.54 3.13 0.11
N HIS A 58 2.21 4.38 0.42
CA HIS A 58 1.86 5.37 -0.58
C HIS A 58 3.01 5.63 -1.57
N THR A 59 4.23 5.72 -1.05
CA THR A 59 5.45 6.05 -1.82
C THR A 59 6.18 4.86 -2.43
N ALA A 60 5.83 3.62 -2.06
CA ALA A 60 6.37 2.39 -2.63
C ALA A 60 6.29 2.36 -4.17
N LYS A 61 7.31 1.84 -4.85
CA LYS A 61 7.37 1.78 -6.31
C LYS A 61 7.02 0.41 -6.87
N THR A 62 7.02 -0.60 -6.02
CA THR A 62 6.83 -2.00 -6.38
C THR A 62 5.75 -2.64 -5.52
N ARG A 63 5.26 -3.80 -5.96
CA ARG A 63 4.28 -4.58 -5.21
C ARG A 63 4.91 -5.14 -3.93
N GLU A 64 6.15 -5.59 -4.03
CA GLU A 64 6.94 -6.19 -2.96
C GLU A 64 7.17 -5.19 -1.82
N GLU A 65 7.46 -3.92 -2.12
CA GLU A 65 7.55 -2.88 -1.11
C GLU A 65 6.21 -2.63 -0.41
N VAL A 66 5.11 -2.59 -1.17
CA VAL A 66 3.77 -2.45 -0.57
C VAL A 66 3.49 -3.61 0.36
N ASP A 67 3.75 -4.85 -0.07
CA ASP A 67 3.53 -6.05 0.73
C ASP A 67 4.37 -6.03 2.02
N PHE A 68 5.65 -5.65 1.93
CA PHE A 68 6.53 -5.50 3.09
C PHE A 68 5.97 -4.52 4.13
N TYR A 69 5.59 -3.31 3.71
CA TYR A 69 5.03 -2.31 4.64
C TYR A 69 3.63 -2.66 5.13
N THR A 70 2.86 -3.42 4.34
CA THR A 70 1.56 -3.94 4.76
C THR A 70 1.72 -4.93 5.91
N LEU A 71 2.65 -5.88 5.79
CA LEU A 71 2.93 -6.85 6.84
C LEU A 71 3.34 -6.18 8.16
N HIS A 72 4.20 -5.15 8.08
CA HIS A 72 4.58 -4.38 9.27
C HIS A 72 3.40 -3.64 9.92
N ALA A 73 2.52 -3.05 9.11
CA ALA A 73 1.32 -2.39 9.63
C ALA A 73 0.36 -3.41 10.27
N GLU A 74 0.16 -4.57 9.63
CA GLU A 74 -0.67 -5.66 10.16
C GLU A 74 -0.15 -6.20 11.48
N ASP A 75 1.15 -6.50 11.58
CA ASP A 75 1.76 -6.99 12.83
C ASP A 75 1.56 -5.98 13.97
N PHE A 76 1.70 -4.69 13.66
CA PHE A 76 1.47 -3.64 14.63
C PHE A 76 -0.01 -3.55 15.06
N ILE A 77 -0.95 -3.60 14.11
CA ILE A 77 -2.39 -3.61 14.39
C ILE A 77 -2.76 -4.80 15.26
N ARG A 78 -2.30 -6.02 14.93
CA ARG A 78 -2.56 -7.23 15.72
C ARG A 78 -2.03 -7.11 17.15
N ASN A 79 -0.84 -6.51 17.33
CA ASN A 79 -0.29 -6.26 18.66
C ASN A 79 -1.18 -5.31 19.47
N ILE A 80 -1.77 -4.29 18.85
CA ILE A 80 -2.73 -3.40 19.53
C ILE A 80 -4.01 -4.15 19.89
N GLU A 81 -4.55 -4.95 18.97
CA GLU A 81 -5.76 -5.75 19.21
C GLU A 81 -5.58 -6.71 20.38
N ASN A 82 -4.45 -7.41 20.44
CA ASN A 82 -4.15 -8.37 21.50
C ASN A 82 -3.94 -7.71 22.87
N ASN A 83 -3.43 -6.48 22.93
CA ASN A 83 -3.23 -5.74 24.19
C ASN A 83 -4.50 -5.10 24.74
N LYS A 84 -5.63 -5.15 24.00
CA LYS A 84 -6.95 -4.69 24.46
C LYS A 84 -7.79 -5.77 25.13
N GLN A 85 -7.40 -7.04 25.02
CA GLN A 85 -8.04 -8.20 25.67
C GLN A 85 -7.49 -8.40 27.07
#